data_AF-D5WYZ0-F1
#
_entry.id   AF-D5WYZ0-F1
#
_cell.length_a   1.000
_cell.length_b   1.000
_cell.length_c   1.000
_cell.angle_alpha   90.00
_cell.angle_beta   90.00
_cell.angle_gamma   90.00
#
_symmetry.space_group_name_H-M   'P 1'
#
loop_
_entity.id
_entity.type
_entity.pdbx_description
1 polymer ?
#
loop_
_entity_poly.entity_id
_entity_poly.type
_entity_poly.pdbx_seq_one_letter_code
_entity_poly.pdbx_strand_id
1 'polypeptide(L)'
;MAFTQQNSSAPPHGHGVPHVRLPLVQADAENVGPPGVADQAAMRALRWLRLVFGVCFAINLGLHLHPQYAVQFARQAADVAAQPHWLAVWDGAVWRVLSAAGVSKGLALLFGIEVLLAVGLLTGWGFPAMGWLGLAYELLVWSALGGGGAGAVALVYALGFALLLLLRAWQGSAWSDAALRRPGLSQVRWAFWLVGLLWVAIVWTAWQPGLGLRLSDALIQAQAHAPNGLAEWIAFWAGLGQALGMGAFAVLVAVIDTLIAAGLLLAPWLPRGSRRWLLWSGLIFSLLAWSLSDAMGIFSGSQADMLSAAAIGAWLFGLLLAAHPWLEAAPPGVTTAPPERRRVGDAA
;
A
#
# COMPACT_ATOMS: atom_id res chain seq x y z
N MET A 1 74.68 -31.74 -29.18
CA MET A 1 74.56 -32.65 -28.01
C MET A 1 73.52 -32.07 -27.07
N ALA A 2 72.53 -32.88 -26.74
CA ALA A 2 71.34 -32.54 -25.96
C ALA A 2 71.61 -32.70 -24.45
N PHE A 3 70.91 -31.92 -23.62
CA PHE A 3 70.70 -32.25 -22.22
C PHE A 3 69.20 -32.37 -21.97
N THR A 4 68.82 -33.58 -21.56
CA THR A 4 67.50 -34.03 -21.16
C THR A 4 67.15 -33.55 -19.76
N GLN A 5 65.95 -33.00 -19.61
CA GLN A 5 65.32 -32.74 -18.32
C GLN A 5 64.77 -34.05 -17.75
N GLN A 6 65.16 -34.36 -16.51
CA GLN A 6 64.71 -35.54 -15.79
C GLN A 6 63.55 -35.16 -14.86
N ASN A 7 62.37 -35.73 -15.16
CA ASN A 7 61.17 -35.70 -14.34
C ASN A 7 61.42 -36.32 -12.95
N SER A 8 60.86 -35.71 -11.91
CA SER A 8 60.54 -36.40 -10.67
C SER A 8 59.11 -36.04 -10.26
N SER A 9 58.30 -37.09 -10.14
CA SER A 9 56.88 -37.10 -9.84
C SER A 9 56.67 -37.29 -8.33
N ALA A 10 55.80 -36.46 -7.74
CA ALA A 10 55.29 -36.68 -6.39
C ALA A 10 53.88 -37.30 -6.47
N PRO A 11 53.50 -38.23 -5.56
CA PRO A 11 52.24 -38.93 -5.63
C PRO A 11 51.05 -38.09 -5.10
N PRO A 12 49.83 -38.35 -5.62
CA PRO A 12 48.61 -37.68 -5.21
C PRO A 12 48.04 -38.38 -3.97
N HIS A 13 47.39 -37.66 -3.05
CA HIS A 13 46.23 -38.12 -2.25
C HIS A 13 45.89 -37.05 -1.21
N GLY A 14 45.17 -36.01 -1.65
CA GLY A 14 44.33 -35.20 -0.78
C GLY A 14 42.89 -35.42 -1.21
N HIS A 15 42.06 -35.96 -0.33
CA HIS A 15 40.62 -36.11 -0.54
C HIS A 15 39.99 -34.73 -0.78
N GLY A 16 39.88 -34.35 -2.05
CA GLY A 16 39.09 -33.21 -2.47
C GLY A 16 37.63 -33.52 -2.18
N VAL A 17 37.04 -32.81 -1.23
CA VAL A 17 35.59 -32.68 -1.13
C VAL A 17 35.13 -32.19 -2.51
N PRO A 18 34.24 -32.92 -3.22
CA PRO A 18 33.71 -32.41 -4.46
C PRO A 18 32.96 -31.12 -4.12
N HIS A 19 33.53 -29.98 -4.49
CA HIS A 19 32.80 -28.74 -4.55
C HIS A 19 31.69 -28.94 -5.57
N VAL A 20 30.52 -29.36 -5.07
CA VAL A 20 29.26 -29.22 -5.78
C VAL A 20 29.10 -27.72 -5.96
N ARG A 21 29.61 -27.20 -7.09
CA ARG A 21 29.12 -25.94 -7.63
C ARG A 21 27.68 -26.22 -7.96
N LEU A 22 26.80 -25.95 -7.00
CA LEU A 22 25.40 -25.73 -7.30
C LEU A 22 25.42 -24.79 -8.50
N PRO A 23 24.74 -25.13 -9.62
CA PRO A 23 24.44 -24.12 -10.59
C PRO A 23 23.62 -23.10 -9.79
N LEU A 24 24.28 -22.05 -9.32
CA LEU A 24 23.65 -20.76 -9.22
C LEU A 24 23.02 -20.62 -10.58
N VAL A 25 21.71 -20.82 -10.62
CA VAL A 25 20.88 -20.25 -11.65
C VAL A 25 21.29 -18.79 -11.61
N GLN A 26 22.26 -18.43 -12.46
CA GLN A 26 22.30 -17.14 -13.09
C GLN A 26 20.94 -17.09 -13.76
N ALA A 27 19.92 -16.73 -12.97
CA ALA A 27 18.71 -16.15 -13.47
C ALA A 27 19.28 -15.10 -14.39
N ASP A 28 19.14 -15.33 -15.69
CA ASP A 28 19.62 -14.46 -16.73
C ASP A 28 19.46 -13.07 -16.18
N ALA A 29 20.60 -12.44 -15.89
CA ALA A 29 20.61 -11.04 -15.59
C ALA A 29 20.24 -10.44 -16.94
N GLU A 30 18.93 -10.50 -17.23
CA GLU A 30 18.26 -9.90 -18.34
C GLU A 30 18.90 -8.53 -18.39
N ASN A 31 19.56 -8.24 -19.50
CA ASN A 31 20.46 -7.12 -19.67
C ASN A 31 19.58 -5.87 -19.71
N VAL A 32 18.98 -5.53 -18.57
CA VAL A 32 18.09 -4.42 -18.38
C VAL A 32 19.01 -3.23 -18.32
N GLY A 33 19.12 -2.53 -19.45
CA GLY A 33 19.80 -1.25 -19.51
C GLY A 33 19.33 -0.32 -18.37
N PRO A 34 20.12 0.70 -18.02
CA PRO A 34 19.79 1.59 -16.91
C PRO A 34 18.36 2.14 -17.08
N PRO A 35 17.60 2.28 -15.98
CA PRO A 35 16.23 2.76 -16.05
C PRO A 35 16.17 4.12 -16.76
N GLY A 36 15.21 4.25 -17.67
CA GLY A 36 15.00 5.48 -18.42
C GLY A 36 14.62 6.65 -17.49
N VAL A 37 14.67 7.88 -18.01
CA VAL A 37 14.33 9.09 -17.24
C VAL A 37 12.94 8.99 -16.58
N ALA A 38 11.96 8.40 -17.29
CA ALA A 38 10.61 8.18 -16.78
C ALA A 38 10.57 7.17 -15.62
N ASP A 39 11.37 6.10 -15.68
CA ASP A 39 11.46 5.11 -14.61
C ASP A 39 12.08 5.71 -13.34
N GLN A 40 13.12 6.53 -13.51
CA GLN A 40 13.74 7.25 -12.40
C GLN A 40 12.79 8.25 -11.75
N ALA A 41 11.93 8.90 -12.54
CA ALA A 41 10.91 9.81 -12.03
C ALA A 41 9.84 9.05 -11.23
N ALA A 42 9.33 7.93 -11.76
CA ALA A 42 8.37 7.06 -11.07
C ALA A 42 8.94 6.51 -9.76
N MET A 43 10.17 6.01 -9.76
CA MET A 43 10.84 5.51 -8.55
C MET A 43 11.07 6.62 -7.50
N ARG A 44 11.43 7.83 -7.94
CA ARG A 44 11.52 9.00 -7.05
C ARG A 44 10.16 9.34 -6.43
N ALA A 45 9.09 9.31 -7.22
CA ALA A 45 7.73 9.54 -6.72
C ALA A 45 7.33 8.47 -5.69
N LEU A 46 7.58 7.18 -5.95
CA LEU A 46 7.33 6.10 -4.99
C LEU A 46 8.14 6.27 -3.69
N ARG A 47 9.41 6.70 -3.79
CA ARG A 47 10.22 7.01 -2.61
C ARG A 47 9.60 8.14 -1.80
N TRP A 48 9.17 9.22 -2.43
CA TRP A 48 8.50 10.34 -1.75
C TRP A 48 7.18 9.90 -1.11
N LEU A 49 6.38 9.11 -1.81
CA LEU A 49 5.14 8.56 -1.26
C LEU A 49 5.40 7.67 -0.05
N ARG A 50 6.42 6.81 -0.09
CA ARG A 50 6.83 6.03 1.09
C ARG A 50 7.23 6.93 2.27
N LEU A 51 7.96 8.02 2.02
CA LEU A 51 8.33 8.99 3.06
C LEU A 51 7.10 9.68 3.65
N VAL A 52 6.18 10.13 2.80
CA VAL A 52 4.91 10.73 3.23
C VAL A 52 4.16 9.75 4.12
N PHE A 53 4.03 8.49 3.70
CA PHE A 53 3.42 7.44 4.51
C PHE A 53 4.15 7.22 5.84
N GLY A 54 5.49 7.26 5.85
CA GLY A 54 6.29 7.18 7.07
C GLY A 54 6.08 8.35 8.04
N VAL A 55 5.97 9.59 7.53
CA VAL A 55 5.68 10.77 8.36
C VAL A 55 4.29 10.66 8.97
N CYS A 56 3.32 10.33 8.12
CA CYS A 56 1.95 10.02 8.46
C CYS A 56 1.85 8.95 9.58
N PHE A 57 2.54 7.83 9.40
CA PHE A 57 2.61 6.73 10.36
C PHE A 57 3.27 7.16 11.68
N ALA A 58 4.36 7.93 11.62
CA ALA A 58 5.06 8.43 12.81
C ALA A 58 4.22 9.42 13.63
N ILE A 59 3.43 10.27 12.97
CA ILE A 59 2.46 11.14 13.65
C ILE A 59 1.41 10.29 14.35
N ASN A 60 0.88 9.26 13.68
CA ASN A 60 -0.12 8.37 14.27
C ASN A 60 0.41 7.65 15.50
N LEU A 61 1.62 7.09 15.40
CA LEU A 61 2.35 6.53 16.54
C LEU A 61 2.51 7.55 17.69
N GLY A 62 2.82 8.81 17.39
CA GLY A 62 2.88 9.87 18.40
C GLY A 62 1.56 10.07 19.16
N LEU A 63 0.43 9.93 18.47
CA LEU A 63 -0.91 9.98 19.08
C LEU A 63 -1.24 8.71 19.88
N HIS A 64 -0.78 7.55 19.41
CA HIS A 64 -0.96 6.27 20.11
C HIS A 64 -0.29 6.28 21.49
N LEU A 65 0.79 7.04 21.65
CA LEU A 65 1.48 7.24 22.91
C LEU A 65 0.72 8.15 23.90
N HIS A 66 -0.39 8.77 23.48
CA HIS A 66 -1.19 9.62 24.35
C HIS A 66 -2.06 8.77 25.31
N PRO A 67 -2.13 9.06 26.62
CA PRO A 67 -2.84 8.22 27.60
C PRO A 67 -4.34 8.02 27.31
N GLN A 68 -4.97 9.01 26.66
CA GLN A 68 -6.38 8.93 26.27
C GLN A 68 -6.61 7.87 25.18
N TYR A 69 -5.61 7.61 24.34
CA TYR A 69 -5.65 6.60 23.27
C TYR A 69 -5.67 5.19 23.86
N ALA A 70 -4.78 4.89 24.82
CA ALA A 70 -4.73 3.57 25.47
C ALA A 70 -6.07 3.18 26.13
N VAL A 71 -6.79 4.17 26.69
CA VAL A 71 -8.11 3.95 27.30
C VAL A 71 -9.19 3.70 26.25
N GLN A 72 -9.18 4.41 25.12
CA GLN A 72 -10.13 4.18 24.03
C GLN A 72 -9.87 2.85 23.32
N PHE A 73 -8.60 2.49 23.10
CA PHE A 73 -8.18 1.22 22.52
C PHE A 73 -8.66 0.02 23.37
N ALA A 74 -8.52 0.11 24.70
CA ALA A 74 -9.03 -0.91 25.62
C ALA A 74 -10.57 -1.01 25.62
N ARG A 75 -11.28 0.09 25.35
CA ARG A 75 -12.76 0.09 25.25
C ARG A 75 -13.24 -0.53 23.93
N GLN A 76 -12.58 -0.25 22.81
CA GLN A 76 -12.93 -0.82 21.50
C GLN A 76 -12.71 -2.34 21.44
N ALA A 77 -11.66 -2.84 22.10
CA ALA A 77 -11.43 -4.28 22.23
C ALA A 77 -12.47 -5.03 23.08
N ALA A 78 -13.28 -4.33 23.88
CA ALA A 78 -14.32 -4.92 24.72
C ALA A 78 -15.68 -5.09 24.01
N ASP A 79 -15.85 -4.53 22.81
CA ASP A 79 -17.12 -4.52 22.08
C ASP A 79 -17.32 -5.81 21.23
N VAL A 80 -17.25 -6.96 21.91
CA VAL A 80 -17.23 -8.32 21.35
C VAL A 80 -18.62 -8.78 20.86
N ALA A 81 -19.69 -8.06 21.23
CA ALA A 81 -21.07 -8.57 21.18
C ALA A 81 -21.67 -8.80 19.78
N ALA A 82 -21.01 -8.41 18.68
CA ALA A 82 -21.54 -8.53 17.32
C ALA A 82 -20.60 -9.22 16.31
N GLN A 83 -19.50 -9.84 16.75
CA GLN A 83 -18.52 -10.42 15.83
C GLN A 83 -18.90 -11.84 15.36
N PRO A 84 -18.52 -12.26 14.13
CA PRO A 84 -18.62 -13.65 13.69
C PRO A 84 -17.86 -14.59 14.64
N HIS A 85 -18.36 -15.81 14.84
CA HIS A 85 -17.79 -16.74 15.81
C HIS A 85 -16.29 -17.01 15.63
N TRP A 86 -15.82 -17.13 14.39
CA TRP A 86 -14.39 -17.35 14.11
C TRP A 86 -13.52 -16.18 14.55
N LEU A 87 -14.01 -14.94 14.42
CA LEU A 87 -13.31 -13.72 14.81
C LEU A 87 -13.25 -13.62 16.33
N ALA A 88 -14.35 -13.92 17.03
CA ALA A 88 -14.37 -13.98 18.49
C ALA A 88 -13.40 -15.04 19.07
N VAL A 89 -13.28 -16.21 18.41
CA VAL A 89 -12.32 -17.25 18.81
C VAL A 89 -10.88 -16.81 18.58
N TRP A 90 -10.62 -16.12 17.46
CA TRP A 90 -9.32 -15.55 17.12
C TRP A 90 -8.91 -14.43 18.09
N ASP A 91 -9.78 -13.45 18.33
CA ASP A 91 -9.60 -12.37 19.30
C ASP A 91 -9.29 -12.94 20.68
N GLY A 92 -10.06 -13.95 21.12
CA GLY A 92 -9.83 -14.64 22.39
C GLY A 92 -8.48 -15.38 22.45
N ALA A 93 -7.94 -15.85 21.32
CA ALA A 93 -6.60 -16.45 21.27
C ALA A 93 -5.51 -15.38 21.38
N VAL A 94 -5.64 -14.27 20.65
CA VAL A 94 -4.68 -13.15 20.69
C VAL A 94 -4.66 -12.51 22.08
N TRP A 95 -5.83 -12.27 22.68
CA TRP A 95 -5.93 -11.75 24.04
C TRP A 95 -5.33 -12.68 25.10
N ARG A 96 -5.44 -14.00 24.94
CA ARG A 96 -4.77 -14.97 25.82
C ARG A 96 -3.25 -14.85 25.73
N VAL A 97 -2.70 -14.64 24.54
CA VAL A 97 -1.26 -14.44 24.36
C VAL A 97 -0.81 -13.12 24.99
N LEU A 98 -1.54 -12.03 24.74
CA LEU A 98 -1.23 -10.70 25.29
C LEU A 98 -1.34 -10.67 26.82
N SER A 99 -2.37 -11.30 27.39
CA SER A 99 -2.57 -11.38 28.84
C SER A 99 -1.55 -12.29 29.52
N ALA A 100 -1.14 -13.40 28.90
CA ALA A 100 -0.11 -14.29 29.44
C ALA A 100 1.28 -13.62 29.52
N ALA A 101 1.61 -12.73 28.58
CA ALA A 101 2.83 -11.92 28.64
C ALA A 101 2.73 -10.73 29.60
N GLY A 102 1.50 -10.30 29.91
CA GLY A 102 1.17 -9.06 30.59
C GLY A 102 0.82 -7.96 29.59
N VAL A 103 -0.36 -7.37 29.73
CA VAL A 103 -0.93 -6.38 28.78
C VAL A 103 0.04 -5.24 28.50
N SER A 104 0.73 -4.72 29.52
CA SER A 104 1.71 -3.63 29.37
C SER A 104 2.90 -4.04 28.48
N LYS A 105 3.35 -5.30 28.55
CA LYS A 105 4.43 -5.81 27.69
C LYS A 105 3.94 -6.04 26.26
N GLY A 106 2.70 -6.52 26.10
CA GLY A 106 2.06 -6.66 24.80
C GLY A 106 1.92 -5.32 24.07
N LEU A 107 1.44 -4.28 24.76
CA LEU A 107 1.37 -2.92 24.22
C LEU A 107 2.75 -2.35 23.89
N ALA A 108 3.74 -2.54 24.77
CA ALA A 108 5.11 -2.10 24.50
C ALA A 108 5.72 -2.78 23.25
N LEU A 109 5.39 -4.05 23.00
CA LEU A 109 5.78 -4.76 21.79
C LEU A 109 5.12 -4.17 20.54
N LEU A 110 3.81 -3.92 20.58
CA LEU A 110 3.07 -3.31 19.46
C LEU A 110 3.65 -1.92 19.12
N PHE A 111 3.87 -1.07 20.11
CA PHE A 111 4.53 0.23 19.90
C PHE A 111 5.96 0.09 19.39
N GLY A 112 6.71 -0.90 19.88
CA GLY A 112 8.06 -1.19 19.37
C GLY A 112 8.05 -1.57 17.89
N ILE A 113 7.04 -2.34 17.45
CA ILE A 113 6.83 -2.66 16.04
C ILE A 113 6.48 -1.39 15.26
N GLU A 114 5.54 -0.56 15.73
CA GLU A 114 5.18 0.70 15.05
C GLU A 114 6.38 1.65 14.91
N VAL A 115 7.22 1.80 15.94
CA VAL A 115 8.47 2.58 15.87
C VAL A 115 9.38 2.04 14.78
N LEU A 116 9.58 0.71 14.75
CA LEU A 116 10.43 0.06 13.76
C LEU A 116 9.90 0.25 12.33
N LEU A 117 8.58 0.14 12.14
CA LEU A 117 7.92 0.38 10.86
C LEU A 117 8.05 1.84 10.41
N ALA A 118 7.86 2.80 11.31
CA ALA A 118 8.04 4.23 11.04
C ALA A 118 9.47 4.51 10.57
N VAL A 119 10.48 3.97 11.28
CA VAL A 119 11.89 4.09 10.88
C VAL A 119 12.13 3.45 9.52
N GLY A 120 11.59 2.26 9.26
CA GLY A 120 11.68 1.59 7.96
C GLY A 120 11.08 2.43 6.83
N LEU A 121 9.91 3.03 7.05
CA LEU A 121 9.21 3.90 6.08
C LEU A 121 9.93 5.24 5.83
N LEU A 122 10.61 5.79 6.83
CA LEU A 122 11.34 7.05 6.68
C LEU A 122 12.72 6.80 6.05
N THR A 123 13.45 5.78 6.48
CA THR A 123 14.85 5.58 6.08
C THR A 123 15.01 4.66 4.87
N GLY A 124 14.13 3.68 4.73
CA GLY A 124 14.26 2.58 3.75
C GLY A 124 15.06 1.40 4.30
N TRP A 125 15.50 1.49 5.56
CA TRP A 125 16.32 0.48 6.19
C TRP A 125 15.56 -0.85 6.34
N GLY A 126 16.16 -1.92 5.81
CA GLY A 126 15.58 -3.27 5.87
C GLY A 126 14.17 -3.37 5.27
N PHE A 127 13.78 -2.45 4.37
CA PHE A 127 12.37 -2.27 4.04
C PHE A 127 11.67 -3.51 3.49
N PRO A 128 12.28 -4.43 2.72
CA PRO A 128 11.59 -5.67 2.35
C PRO A 128 11.09 -6.46 3.57
N ALA A 129 11.92 -6.59 4.62
CA ALA A 129 11.52 -7.24 5.86
C ALA A 129 10.50 -6.39 6.63
N MET A 130 10.73 -5.07 6.72
CA MET A 130 9.81 -4.16 7.42
C MET A 130 8.44 -4.04 6.74
N GLY A 131 8.38 -4.12 5.42
CA GLY A 131 7.13 -4.12 4.67
C GLY A 131 6.32 -5.38 4.93
N TRP A 132 6.97 -6.55 5.02
CA TRP A 132 6.29 -7.79 5.41
C TRP A 132 5.85 -7.75 6.88
N LEU A 133 6.68 -7.23 7.77
CA LEU A 133 6.32 -7.00 9.16
C LEU A 133 5.12 -6.06 9.28
N GLY A 134 5.11 -4.96 8.54
CA GLY A 134 4.03 -3.98 8.53
C GLY A 134 2.73 -4.58 8.00
N LEU A 135 2.79 -5.32 6.90
CA LEU A 135 1.63 -6.06 6.39
C LEU A 135 1.07 -7.04 7.44
N ALA A 136 1.92 -7.84 8.08
CA ALA A 136 1.49 -8.80 9.10
C ALA A 136 0.95 -8.11 10.36
N TYR A 137 1.59 -7.02 10.79
CA TYR A 137 1.17 -6.20 11.92
C TYR A 137 -0.22 -5.61 11.68
N GLU A 138 -0.44 -4.95 10.55
CA GLU A 138 -1.71 -4.30 10.24
C GLU A 138 -2.85 -5.32 10.05
N LEU A 139 -2.56 -6.50 9.48
CA LEU A 139 -3.53 -7.59 9.42
C LEU A 139 -3.85 -8.17 10.81
N LEU A 140 -2.87 -8.21 11.72
CA LEU A 140 -3.09 -8.58 13.12
C LEU A 140 -3.96 -7.54 13.81
N VAL A 141 -3.67 -6.25 13.65
CA VAL A 141 -4.49 -5.15 14.21
C VAL A 141 -5.91 -5.21 13.66
N TRP A 142 -6.07 -5.36 12.34
CA TRP A 142 -7.37 -5.53 11.69
C TRP A 142 -8.16 -6.71 12.27
N SER A 143 -7.53 -7.87 12.37
CA SER A 143 -8.21 -9.12 12.72
C SER A 143 -8.45 -9.31 14.22
N ALA A 144 -7.57 -8.79 15.07
CA ALA A 144 -7.57 -9.11 16.51
C ALA A 144 -7.92 -7.92 17.42
N LEU A 145 -7.79 -6.69 16.92
CA LEU A 145 -7.96 -5.45 17.67
C LEU A 145 -8.99 -4.51 17.03
N GLY A 146 -9.40 -4.80 15.79
CA GLY A 146 -10.25 -3.96 14.95
C GLY A 146 -11.75 -4.09 15.19
N GLY A 147 -12.20 -4.30 16.43
CA GLY A 147 -13.63 -4.22 16.77
C GLY A 147 -14.21 -2.87 16.33
N GLY A 148 -15.03 -2.84 15.28
CA GLY A 148 -15.57 -1.62 14.68
C GLY A 148 -14.63 -0.89 13.71
N GLY A 149 -14.81 0.43 13.56
CA GLY A 149 -14.23 1.22 12.46
C GLY A 149 -12.70 1.25 12.34
N ALA A 150 -11.98 0.98 13.43
CA ALA A 150 -10.51 0.86 13.44
C ALA A 150 -10.00 -0.30 12.54
N GLY A 151 -10.79 -1.37 12.36
CA GLY A 151 -10.41 -2.47 11.47
C GLY A 151 -10.30 -2.04 10.00
N ALA A 152 -11.24 -1.21 9.53
CA ALA A 152 -11.21 -0.75 8.13
C ALA A 152 -9.93 0.02 7.81
N VAL A 153 -9.48 0.86 8.75
CA VAL A 153 -8.24 1.66 8.62
C VAL A 153 -7.00 0.77 8.56
N ALA A 154 -6.87 -0.20 9.48
CA ALA A 154 -5.75 -1.15 9.50
C ALA A 154 -5.65 -1.97 8.19
N LEU A 155 -6.79 -2.36 7.60
CA LEU A 155 -6.78 -3.04 6.31
C LEU A 155 -6.22 -2.17 5.16
N VAL A 156 -6.48 -0.86 5.19
CA VAL A 156 -5.91 0.07 4.20
C VAL A 156 -4.41 0.29 4.44
N TYR A 157 -3.95 0.36 5.69
CA TYR A 157 -2.52 0.37 6.02
C TYR A 157 -1.81 -0.92 5.55
N ALA A 158 -2.40 -2.08 5.80
CA ALA A 158 -1.92 -3.37 5.32
C ALA A 158 -1.75 -3.36 3.79
N LEU A 159 -2.77 -2.89 3.06
CA LEU A 159 -2.68 -2.72 1.61
C LEU A 159 -1.57 -1.75 1.20
N GLY A 160 -1.35 -0.69 1.96
CA GLY A 160 -0.24 0.24 1.75
C GLY A 160 1.12 -0.42 1.81
N PHE A 161 1.38 -1.24 2.85
CA PHE A 161 2.60 -2.03 2.93
C PHE A 161 2.72 -3.04 1.78
N ALA A 162 1.64 -3.73 1.42
CA ALA A 162 1.62 -4.65 0.29
C ALA A 162 1.97 -3.96 -1.05
N LEU A 163 1.46 -2.75 -1.29
CA LEU A 163 1.78 -1.97 -2.49
C LEU A 163 3.23 -1.48 -2.49
N LEU A 164 3.75 -1.01 -1.34
CA LEU A 164 5.14 -0.63 -1.23
C LEU A 164 6.08 -1.82 -1.51
N LEU A 165 5.69 -3.02 -1.08
CA LEU A 165 6.36 -4.29 -1.40
C LEU A 165 6.29 -4.63 -2.91
N LEU A 166 5.09 -4.58 -3.49
CA LEU A 166 4.86 -4.92 -4.91
C LEU A 166 5.54 -3.95 -5.87
N LEU A 167 5.48 -2.65 -5.59
CA LEU A 167 5.98 -1.57 -6.44
C LEU A 167 7.45 -1.25 -6.20
N ARG A 168 8.10 -1.96 -5.27
CA ARG A 168 9.52 -1.79 -4.97
C ARG A 168 9.89 -0.38 -4.49
N ALA A 169 9.00 0.26 -3.74
CA ALA A 169 9.11 1.67 -3.33
C ALA A 169 10.28 1.98 -2.36
N TRP A 170 11.04 0.96 -1.92
CA TRP A 170 12.27 1.12 -1.14
C TRP A 170 13.53 1.32 -1.98
N GLN A 171 13.46 1.05 -3.28
CA GLN A 171 14.62 1.19 -4.17
C GLN A 171 15.04 2.66 -4.29
N GLY A 172 16.35 2.91 -4.28
CA GLY A 172 16.90 4.27 -4.29
C GLY A 172 16.89 4.97 -2.93
N SER A 173 16.76 4.21 -1.85
CA SER A 173 17.13 4.62 -0.49
C SER A 173 18.64 4.44 -0.28
N ALA A 174 19.21 5.17 0.69
CA ALA A 174 20.66 5.37 0.85
C ALA A 174 21.49 4.08 1.09
N TRP A 175 20.84 2.92 1.24
CA TRP A 175 21.49 1.63 1.53
C TRP A 175 21.14 0.51 0.53
N SER A 176 20.29 0.75 -0.47
CA SER A 176 20.01 -0.27 -1.50
C SER A 176 20.92 -0.06 -2.71
N ASP A 177 22.06 -0.74 -2.75
CA ASP A 177 22.94 -0.88 -3.94
C ASP A 177 22.30 -1.72 -5.06
N ALA A 178 21.04 -2.13 -4.89
CA ALA A 178 20.30 -2.74 -5.96
C ALA A 178 20.12 -1.71 -7.07
N ALA A 179 20.77 -1.95 -8.21
CA ALA A 179 20.45 -1.30 -9.48
C ALA A 179 18.93 -1.13 -9.55
N LEU A 180 18.49 0.12 -9.69
CA LEU A 180 17.08 0.51 -9.73
C LEU A 180 16.36 -0.42 -10.74
N ARG A 181 15.46 -1.28 -10.26
CA ARG A 181 14.80 -2.32 -11.07
C ARG A 181 13.31 -2.05 -11.07
N ARG A 182 12.79 -1.71 -12.25
CA ARG A 182 11.35 -1.56 -12.47
C ARG A 182 10.61 -2.84 -12.02
N PRO A 183 9.47 -2.72 -11.31
CA PRO A 183 8.64 -3.88 -10.98
C PRO A 183 8.08 -4.53 -12.26
N GLY A 184 7.86 -5.83 -12.21
CA GLY A 184 7.30 -6.58 -13.34
C GLY A 184 5.88 -6.11 -13.67
N LEU A 185 5.46 -6.28 -14.93
CA LEU A 185 4.12 -5.90 -15.38
C LEU A 185 3.01 -6.55 -14.53
N SER A 186 3.18 -7.82 -14.15
CA SER A 186 2.24 -8.53 -13.28
C SER A 186 2.12 -7.88 -11.90
N GLN A 187 3.23 -7.45 -11.30
CA GLN A 187 3.23 -6.78 -9.98
C GLN A 187 2.47 -5.46 -10.04
N VAL A 188 2.66 -4.68 -11.12
CA VAL A 188 1.91 -3.44 -11.33
C VAL A 188 0.43 -3.74 -11.53
N ARG A 189 0.05 -4.77 -12.30
CA ARG A 189 -1.38 -5.16 -12.44
C ARG A 189 -2.01 -5.56 -11.11
N TRP A 190 -1.31 -6.35 -10.31
CA TRP A 190 -1.75 -6.72 -8.97
C TRP A 190 -1.95 -5.51 -8.07
N ALA A 191 -1.07 -4.50 -8.15
CA ALA A 191 -1.26 -3.25 -7.40
C ALA A 191 -2.61 -2.57 -7.73
N PHE A 192 -2.98 -2.48 -9.01
CA PHE A 192 -4.28 -1.94 -9.41
C PHE A 192 -5.45 -2.80 -8.94
N TRP A 193 -5.34 -4.13 -9.07
CA TRP A 193 -6.41 -5.04 -8.66
C TRP A 193 -6.63 -5.08 -7.16
N LEU A 194 -5.58 -5.05 -6.34
CA LEU A 194 -5.72 -5.03 -4.88
C LEU A 194 -6.42 -3.75 -4.40
N VAL A 195 -6.07 -2.60 -4.98
CA VAL A 195 -6.76 -1.33 -4.68
C VAL A 195 -8.20 -1.36 -5.23
N GLY A 196 -8.41 -1.94 -6.41
CA GLY A 196 -9.75 -2.13 -6.97
C GLY A 196 -10.63 -3.02 -6.10
N LEU A 197 -10.10 -4.11 -5.54
CA LEU A 197 -10.81 -5.00 -4.61
C LEU A 197 -11.17 -4.30 -3.30
N LEU A 198 -10.27 -3.49 -2.75
CA LEU A 198 -10.60 -2.60 -1.62
C LEU A 198 -11.77 -1.69 -1.99
N TRP A 199 -11.73 -1.09 -3.18
CA TRP A 199 -12.82 -0.22 -3.65
C TRP A 199 -14.13 -0.98 -3.90
N VAL A 200 -14.11 -2.24 -4.29
CA VAL A 200 -15.32 -3.09 -4.37
C VAL A 200 -15.96 -3.26 -2.99
N ALA A 201 -15.17 -3.45 -1.94
CA ALA A 201 -15.70 -3.51 -0.57
C ALA A 201 -16.34 -2.17 -0.16
N ILE A 202 -15.73 -1.04 -0.53
CA ILE A 202 -16.30 0.30 -0.32
C ILE A 202 -17.63 0.45 -1.08
N VAL A 203 -17.67 0.07 -2.35
CA VAL A 203 -18.89 0.10 -3.17
C VAL A 203 -20.00 -0.73 -2.52
N TRP A 204 -19.68 -1.92 -2.03
CA TRP A 204 -20.64 -2.76 -1.33
C TRP A 204 -21.25 -2.04 -0.11
N THR A 205 -20.43 -1.31 0.67
CA THR A 205 -20.92 -0.51 1.81
C THR A 205 -21.74 0.71 1.38
N ALA A 206 -21.38 1.35 0.28
CA ALA A 206 -22.10 2.50 -0.27
C ALA A 206 -23.51 2.10 -0.72
N TRP A 207 -23.68 0.90 -1.26
CA TRP A 207 -25.00 0.39 -1.67
C TRP A 207 -25.85 -0.20 -0.53
N GLN A 208 -25.37 -0.20 0.72
CA GLN A 208 -26.18 -0.67 1.86
C GLN A 208 -27.35 0.30 2.17
N PRO A 209 -28.55 -0.22 2.51
CA PRO A 209 -29.72 0.60 2.85
C PRO A 209 -29.41 1.67 3.91
N GLY A 210 -30.02 2.84 3.78
CA GLY A 210 -29.84 3.93 4.75
C GLY A 210 -28.55 4.74 4.58
N LEU A 211 -27.83 4.63 3.45
CA LEU A 211 -26.64 5.44 3.18
C LEU A 211 -26.91 6.94 3.35
N GLY A 212 -28.03 7.45 2.83
CA GLY A 212 -28.38 8.87 2.96
C GLY A 212 -28.57 9.34 4.40
N LEU A 213 -29.11 8.48 5.29
CA LEU A 213 -29.23 8.79 6.71
C LEU A 213 -27.84 8.79 7.37
N ARG A 214 -27.04 7.75 7.13
CA ARG A 214 -25.66 7.67 7.65
C ARG A 214 -24.81 8.86 7.21
N LEU A 215 -24.94 9.26 5.95
CA LEU A 215 -24.23 10.39 5.36
C LEU A 215 -24.66 11.71 6.00
N SER A 216 -25.97 11.89 6.21
CA SER A 216 -26.50 13.05 6.95
C SER A 216 -25.95 13.12 8.37
N ASP A 217 -26.05 12.02 9.12
CA ASP A 217 -25.62 11.95 10.51
C ASP A 217 -24.11 12.19 10.62
N ALA A 218 -23.32 11.61 9.73
CA ALA A 218 -21.87 11.76 9.72
C ALA A 218 -21.46 13.20 9.34
N LEU A 219 -22.14 13.86 8.41
CA LEU A 219 -21.87 15.27 8.07
C LEU A 219 -22.20 16.21 9.24
N ILE A 220 -23.32 15.98 9.93
CA ILE A 220 -23.70 16.75 11.13
C ILE A 220 -22.66 16.55 12.24
N GLN A 221 -22.26 15.31 12.49
CA GLN A 221 -21.23 15.01 13.50
C GLN A 221 -19.88 15.63 13.12
N ALA A 222 -19.45 15.51 11.86
CA ALA A 222 -18.20 16.10 11.39
C ALA A 222 -18.21 17.62 11.53
N GLN A 223 -19.32 18.28 11.16
CA GLN A 223 -19.47 19.72 11.29
C GLN A 223 -19.39 20.19 12.74
N ALA A 224 -20.02 19.46 13.68
CA ALA A 224 -20.08 19.84 15.09
C ALA A 224 -18.70 19.84 15.79
N HIS A 225 -17.75 19.05 15.30
CA HIS A 225 -16.42 18.90 15.90
C HIS A 225 -15.31 19.59 15.08
N ALA A 226 -15.66 20.19 13.95
CA ALA A 226 -14.71 20.84 13.05
C ALA A 226 -14.39 22.27 13.51
N PRO A 227 -13.13 22.73 13.36
CA PRO A 227 -12.80 24.15 13.52
C PRO A 227 -13.52 25.01 12.46
N ASN A 228 -13.76 26.29 12.75
CA ASN A 228 -14.68 27.17 11.99
C ASN A 228 -14.59 27.06 10.45
N GLY A 229 -13.39 27.16 9.86
CA GLY A 229 -13.24 27.08 8.39
C GLY A 229 -13.57 25.70 7.79
N LEU A 230 -13.28 24.62 8.52
CA LEU A 230 -13.64 23.26 8.12
C LEU A 230 -15.14 23.01 8.31
N ALA A 231 -15.74 23.57 9.36
CA ALA A 231 -17.17 23.48 9.61
C ALA A 231 -17.98 24.14 8.47
N GLU A 232 -17.54 25.30 7.96
CA GLU A 232 -18.17 25.95 6.80
C GLU A 232 -18.04 25.11 5.52
N TRP A 233 -16.88 24.49 5.29
CA TRP A 233 -16.67 23.57 4.18
C TRP A 233 -17.62 22.37 4.26
N ILE A 234 -17.74 21.73 5.42
CA ILE A 234 -18.67 20.61 5.63
C ILE A 234 -20.13 21.07 5.46
N ALA A 235 -20.47 22.26 5.97
CA ALA A 235 -21.80 22.84 5.84
C ALA A 235 -22.20 23.05 4.38
N PHE A 236 -21.27 23.47 3.52
CA PHE A 236 -21.52 23.58 2.08
C PHE A 236 -21.94 22.25 1.47
N TRP A 237 -21.24 21.16 1.79
CA TRP A 237 -21.56 19.82 1.29
C TRP A 237 -22.85 19.26 1.88
N ALA A 238 -23.10 19.51 3.17
CA ALA A 238 -24.38 19.18 3.81
C ALA A 238 -25.54 19.92 3.13
N GLY A 239 -25.37 21.21 2.83
CA GLY A 239 -26.35 22.04 2.12
C GLY A 239 -26.61 21.54 0.69
N LEU A 240 -25.56 21.20 -0.06
CA LEU A 240 -25.68 20.59 -1.39
C LEU A 240 -26.46 19.28 -1.33
N GLY A 241 -26.14 18.45 -0.34
CA GLY A 241 -26.80 17.19 -0.10
C GLY A 241 -28.29 17.34 0.25
N GLN A 242 -28.64 18.34 1.06
CA GLN A 242 -30.03 18.67 1.38
C GLN A 242 -30.78 19.20 0.15
N ALA A 243 -30.14 20.05 -0.67
CA ALA A 243 -30.74 20.62 -1.87
C ALA A 243 -31.05 19.56 -2.94
N LEU A 244 -30.17 18.57 -3.11
CA LEU A 244 -30.39 17.43 -4.02
C LEU A 244 -31.36 16.38 -3.44
N GLY A 245 -31.57 16.40 -2.13
CA GLY A 245 -32.15 15.29 -1.38
C GLY A 245 -31.10 14.25 -1.00
N MET A 246 -31.02 13.91 0.29
CA MET A 246 -29.92 13.09 0.82
C MET A 246 -29.78 11.72 0.17
N GLY A 247 -30.92 11.11 -0.21
CA GLY A 247 -30.93 9.84 -0.93
C GLY A 247 -30.27 9.94 -2.32
N ALA A 248 -30.55 11.01 -3.07
CA ALA A 248 -29.96 11.21 -4.41
C ALA A 248 -28.47 11.52 -4.32
N PHE A 249 -28.06 12.33 -3.35
CA PHE A 249 -26.65 12.62 -3.09
C PHE A 249 -25.88 11.34 -2.68
N ALA A 250 -26.46 10.50 -1.84
CA ALA A 250 -25.89 9.21 -1.48
C ALA A 250 -25.73 8.26 -2.68
N VAL A 251 -26.72 8.22 -3.58
CA VAL A 251 -26.62 7.46 -4.84
C VAL A 251 -25.50 7.99 -5.73
N LEU A 252 -25.34 9.32 -5.83
CA LEU A 252 -24.25 9.93 -6.58
C LEU A 252 -22.88 9.48 -6.06
N VAL A 253 -22.67 9.53 -4.74
CA VAL A 253 -21.44 9.03 -4.09
C VAL A 253 -21.21 7.56 -4.42
N ALA A 254 -22.23 6.70 -4.24
CA ALA A 254 -22.13 5.27 -4.53
C ALA A 254 -21.80 4.97 -6.01
N VAL A 255 -22.34 5.77 -6.95
CA VAL A 255 -22.01 5.66 -8.38
C VAL A 255 -20.56 6.05 -8.65
N ILE A 256 -20.06 7.13 -8.04
CA ILE A 256 -18.66 7.54 -8.17
C ILE A 256 -17.73 6.43 -7.68
N ASP A 257 -17.99 5.86 -6.50
CA ASP A 257 -17.21 4.72 -6.00
C ASP A 257 -17.28 3.51 -6.93
N THR A 258 -18.45 3.23 -7.51
CA THR A 258 -18.63 2.12 -8.46
C THR A 258 -17.78 2.32 -9.72
N LEU A 259 -17.73 3.55 -10.24
CA LEU A 259 -16.90 3.90 -11.40
C LEU A 259 -15.41 3.82 -11.08
N ILE A 260 -15.00 4.24 -9.88
CA ILE A 260 -13.61 4.11 -9.43
C ILE A 260 -13.22 2.63 -9.32
N ALA A 261 -14.03 1.80 -8.67
CA ALA A 261 -13.78 0.37 -8.51
C ALA A 261 -13.67 -0.34 -9.87
N ALA A 262 -14.65 -0.13 -10.74
CA ALA A 262 -14.64 -0.70 -12.09
C ALA A 262 -13.44 -0.21 -12.90
N GLY A 263 -13.13 1.09 -12.82
CA GLY A 263 -11.99 1.69 -13.48
C GLY A 263 -10.67 1.08 -13.02
N LEU A 264 -10.48 0.86 -11.71
CA LEU A 264 -9.26 0.26 -11.15
C LEU A 264 -9.09 -1.20 -11.58
N LEU A 265 -10.17 -1.98 -11.57
CA LEU A 265 -10.15 -3.36 -12.03
C LEU A 265 -9.83 -3.46 -13.53
N LEU A 266 -10.37 -2.53 -14.33
CA LEU A 266 -10.15 -2.46 -15.78
C LEU A 266 -8.88 -1.68 -16.17
N ALA A 267 -8.19 -1.04 -15.22
CA ALA A 267 -7.07 -0.14 -15.47
C ALA A 267 -5.94 -0.74 -16.33
N PRO A 268 -5.57 -2.04 -16.20
CA PRO A 268 -4.58 -2.66 -17.07
C PRO A 268 -4.91 -2.60 -18.57
N TRP A 269 -6.18 -2.44 -18.92
CA TRP A 269 -6.68 -2.40 -20.29
C TRP A 269 -7.16 -1.01 -20.72
N LEU A 270 -7.29 -0.05 -19.79
CA LEU A 270 -7.67 1.32 -20.12
C LEU A 270 -6.55 2.04 -20.88
N PRO A 271 -6.86 2.91 -21.85
CA PRO A 271 -5.88 3.81 -22.46
C PRO A 271 -5.20 4.72 -21.42
N ARG A 272 -3.95 5.15 -21.67
CA ARG A 272 -3.18 6.07 -20.79
C ARG A 272 -4.00 7.24 -20.28
N GLY A 273 -4.69 7.93 -21.20
CA GLY A 273 -5.49 9.11 -20.89
C GLY A 273 -6.59 8.80 -19.88
N SER A 274 -7.43 7.80 -20.18
CA SER A 274 -8.52 7.37 -19.30
C SER A 274 -8.03 6.89 -17.95
N ARG A 275 -6.92 6.12 -17.92
CA ARG A 275 -6.30 5.65 -16.67
C ARG A 275 -5.80 6.81 -15.82
N ARG A 276 -5.15 7.80 -16.44
CA ARG A 276 -4.69 9.01 -15.73
C ARG A 276 -5.85 9.79 -15.14
N TRP A 277 -6.93 9.98 -15.89
CA TRP A 277 -8.14 10.63 -15.40
C TRP A 277 -8.76 9.87 -14.23
N LEU A 278 -8.95 8.55 -14.36
CA LEU A 278 -9.42 7.69 -13.27
C LEU A 278 -8.60 7.90 -12.00
N LEU A 279 -7.27 7.86 -12.11
CA LEU A 279 -6.38 7.95 -10.95
C LEU A 279 -6.40 9.33 -10.30
N TRP A 280 -6.42 10.41 -11.08
CA TRP A 280 -6.57 11.76 -10.54
C TRP A 280 -7.95 11.98 -9.91
N SER A 281 -9.01 11.50 -10.55
CA SER A 281 -10.37 11.57 -10.00
C SER A 281 -10.47 10.80 -8.69
N GLY A 282 -9.91 9.59 -8.61
CA GLY A 282 -9.87 8.80 -7.38
C GLY A 282 -9.06 9.48 -6.27
N LEU A 283 -7.92 10.09 -6.61
CA LEU A 283 -7.13 10.88 -5.66
C LEU A 283 -7.93 12.08 -5.12
N ILE A 284 -8.52 12.88 -6.00
CA ILE A 284 -9.30 14.07 -5.62
C ILE A 284 -10.52 13.66 -4.79
N PHE A 285 -11.22 12.60 -5.20
CA PHE A 285 -12.38 12.09 -4.48
C PHE A 285 -12.01 11.57 -3.09
N SER A 286 -10.87 10.89 -2.95
CA SER A 286 -10.36 10.44 -1.65
C SER A 286 -9.97 11.62 -0.74
N LEU A 287 -9.33 12.66 -1.30
CA LEU A 287 -9.04 13.90 -0.55
C LEU A 287 -10.31 14.64 -0.15
N LEU A 288 -11.32 14.67 -1.03
CA LEU A 288 -12.62 15.25 -0.71
C LEU A 288 -13.29 14.49 0.44
N ALA A 289 -13.33 13.16 0.38
CA ALA A 289 -13.86 12.32 1.44
C ALA A 289 -13.12 12.55 2.77
N TRP A 290 -11.78 12.63 2.73
CA TRP A 290 -10.97 12.95 3.90
C TRP A 290 -11.26 14.35 4.46
N SER A 291 -11.41 15.36 3.59
CA SER A 291 -11.73 16.74 4.00
C SER A 291 -13.10 16.89 4.65
N LEU A 292 -13.96 15.87 4.55
CA LEU A 292 -15.25 15.81 5.22
C LEU A 292 -15.19 14.93 6.48
N SER A 293 -14.00 14.70 7.03
CA SER A 293 -13.77 13.83 8.20
C SER A 293 -14.36 12.43 8.00
N ASP A 294 -14.23 11.90 6.78
CA ASP A 294 -14.81 10.63 6.34
C ASP A 294 -16.34 10.56 6.41
N ALA A 295 -17.03 11.69 6.55
CA ALA A 295 -18.48 11.73 6.64
C ALA A 295 -19.17 11.10 5.42
N MET A 296 -18.47 10.97 4.29
CA MET A 296 -18.94 10.23 3.13
C MET A 296 -19.17 8.73 3.38
N GLY A 297 -18.75 8.19 4.54
CA GLY A 297 -19.03 6.81 4.96
C GLY A 297 -18.25 5.74 4.16
N ILE A 298 -17.30 6.18 3.34
CA ILE A 298 -16.42 5.36 2.52
C ILE A 298 -15.44 4.58 3.41
N PHE A 299 -15.10 5.18 4.56
CA PHE A 299 -14.35 4.54 5.63
C PHE A 299 -14.93 4.99 6.97
N SER A 300 -15.07 4.04 7.90
CA SER A 300 -15.44 4.37 9.27
C SER A 300 -14.28 5.11 9.93
N GLY A 301 -14.49 6.38 10.28
CA GLY A 301 -13.50 7.14 11.04
C GLY A 301 -13.18 6.44 12.35
N SER A 302 -11.89 6.24 12.65
CA SER A 302 -11.48 5.98 14.02
C SER A 302 -11.24 7.35 14.66
N GLN A 303 -11.77 7.61 15.86
CA GLN A 303 -11.38 8.80 16.64
C GLN A 303 -9.92 8.74 17.12
N ALA A 304 -9.21 7.67 16.74
CA ALA A 304 -7.94 7.26 17.28
C ALA A 304 -6.79 7.56 16.29
N ASP A 305 -7.06 7.50 14.98
CA ASP A 305 -6.04 7.71 13.94
C ASP A 305 -6.15 9.09 13.29
N MET A 306 -5.03 9.81 13.17
CA MET A 306 -5.01 11.11 12.50
C MET A 306 -5.23 11.01 10.98
N LEU A 307 -4.87 9.86 10.40
CA LEU A 307 -5.07 9.56 9.00
C LEU A 307 -6.19 8.56 8.89
N SER A 308 -7.31 9.06 8.43
CA SER A 308 -8.37 8.18 8.04
C SER A 308 -7.99 7.35 6.82
N ALA A 309 -8.72 6.28 6.60
CA ALA A 309 -8.55 5.49 5.41
C ALA A 309 -8.84 6.25 4.10
N ALA A 310 -9.58 7.37 4.11
CA ALA A 310 -9.72 8.23 2.93
C ALA A 310 -8.41 8.95 2.59
N ALA A 311 -7.67 9.45 3.59
CA ALA A 311 -6.35 10.05 3.37
C ALA A 311 -5.36 9.02 2.82
N ILE A 312 -5.38 7.80 3.36
CA ILE A 312 -4.55 6.71 2.86
C ILE A 312 -5.00 6.31 1.45
N GLY A 313 -6.31 6.30 1.16
CA GLY A 313 -6.86 6.11 -0.18
C GLY A 313 -6.26 7.07 -1.21
N ALA A 314 -6.19 8.38 -0.89
CA ALA A 314 -5.53 9.36 -1.75
C ALA A 314 -4.05 9.03 -1.98
N TRP A 315 -3.36 8.55 -0.94
CA TRP A 315 -1.99 8.10 -1.05
C TRP A 315 -1.83 6.82 -1.90
N LEU A 316 -2.75 5.85 -1.81
CA LEU A 316 -2.78 4.67 -2.68
C LEU A 316 -2.92 5.08 -4.16
N PHE A 317 -3.80 6.04 -4.46
CA PHE A 317 -3.89 6.62 -5.81
C PHE A 317 -2.59 7.31 -6.23
N GLY A 318 -1.88 7.97 -5.32
CA GLY A 318 -0.54 8.49 -5.55
C GLY A 318 0.45 7.41 -5.97
N LEU A 319 0.46 6.25 -5.29
CA LEU A 319 1.30 5.10 -5.65
C LEU A 319 0.95 4.56 -7.05
N LEU A 320 -0.34 4.42 -7.33
CA LEU A 320 -0.81 3.98 -8.65
C LEU A 320 -0.47 5.00 -9.74
N LEU A 321 -0.56 6.31 -9.46
CA LEU A 321 -0.12 7.37 -10.38
C LEU A 321 1.37 7.29 -10.68
N ALA A 322 2.21 7.01 -9.68
CA ALA A 322 3.64 6.82 -9.91
C ALA A 322 3.92 5.57 -10.77
N ALA A 323 3.17 4.49 -10.55
CA ALA A 323 3.40 3.21 -11.20
C ALA A 323 2.68 3.02 -12.56
N HIS A 324 1.65 3.81 -12.87
CA HIS A 324 0.81 3.61 -14.05
C HIS A 324 1.56 3.59 -15.41
N PRO A 325 2.68 4.33 -15.61
CA PRO A 325 3.43 4.27 -16.86
C PRO A 325 3.97 2.85 -17.16
N TRP A 326 4.23 2.06 -16.12
CA TRP A 326 4.77 0.71 -16.23
C TRP A 326 3.76 -0.35 -16.67
N LEU A 327 2.47 -0.02 -16.79
CA LEU A 327 1.51 -0.93 -17.41
C LEU A 327 1.68 -1.05 -18.93
N GLU A 328 2.38 -0.10 -19.56
CA GLU A 328 2.49 -0.02 -21.02
C GLU A 328 3.92 -0.04 -21.55
N ALA A 329 4.91 0.09 -20.66
CA ALA A 329 6.28 -0.02 -21.08
C ALA A 329 6.61 -1.48 -21.40
N ALA A 330 7.26 -1.71 -22.54
CA ALA A 330 7.71 -3.02 -22.99
C ALA A 330 8.49 -3.75 -21.87
N PRO A 331 8.51 -5.11 -21.88
CA PRO A 331 9.35 -5.86 -20.97
C PRO A 331 10.80 -5.36 -21.07
N PRO A 332 11.49 -5.18 -19.94
CA PRO A 332 12.89 -4.81 -19.97
C PRO A 332 13.67 -5.91 -20.71
N GLY A 333 14.20 -5.63 -21.90
CA GLY A 333 14.94 -6.62 -22.70
C GLY A 333 14.52 -6.74 -24.16
N VAL A 334 13.35 -6.21 -24.56
CA VAL A 334 13.00 -6.11 -25.99
C VAL A 334 13.56 -4.82 -26.56
N THR A 335 14.88 -4.78 -26.77
CA THR A 335 15.45 -3.89 -27.78
C THR A 335 14.86 -4.34 -29.11
N THR A 336 13.84 -3.63 -29.60
CA THR A 336 13.53 -3.67 -31.02
C THR A 336 14.80 -3.24 -31.71
N ALA A 337 15.52 -4.20 -32.30
CA ALA A 337 16.71 -3.90 -33.08
C ALA A 337 16.35 -2.75 -34.03
N PRO A 338 17.17 -1.69 -34.12
CA PRO A 338 16.91 -0.63 -35.09
C PRO A 338 16.71 -1.32 -36.45
N PRO A 339 15.68 -0.93 -37.23
CA PRO A 339 15.37 -1.59 -38.49
C PRO A 339 16.66 -1.65 -39.28
N GLU A 340 17.16 -2.87 -39.46
CA GLU A 340 18.39 -3.14 -40.18
C GLU A 340 18.20 -2.48 -41.54
N ARG A 341 18.91 -1.38 -41.77
CA ARG A 341 18.98 -0.78 -43.09
C ARG A 341 19.54 -1.88 -43.98
N ARG A 342 18.67 -2.60 -44.68
CA ARG A 342 19.04 -3.42 -45.84
C ARG A 342 19.92 -2.53 -46.68
N ARG A 343 21.23 -2.81 -46.69
CA ARG A 343 22.13 -2.23 -47.69
C ARG A 343 21.61 -2.74 -49.03
N VAL A 344 20.97 -1.85 -49.76
CA VAL A 344 20.73 -2.01 -51.19
C VAL A 344 22.10 -1.95 -51.82
N GLY A 345 22.66 -3.10 -52.17
CA GLY A 345 23.99 -3.17 -52.79
C GLY A 345 24.65 -4.49 -52.48
N ASP A 346 24.12 -5.57 -53.05
CA ASP A 346 24.86 -6.77 -53.45
C ASP A 346 23.98 -7.52 -54.47
N ALA A 347 23.84 -6.89 -55.62
CA ALA A 347 23.45 -7.54 -56.87
C ALA A 347 24.19 -6.78 -57.98
N ALA A 348 25.42 -7.21 -58.23
CA ALA A 348 26.19 -6.90 -59.42
C ALA A 348 26.61 -8.23 -60.05
#